data_AF-F2AQS8-F1
#
_entry.id   AF-F2AQS8-F1
#
_cell.length_a   1.000
_cell.length_b   1.000
_cell.length_c   1.000
_cell.angle_alpha   90.00
_cell.angle_beta   90.00
_cell.angle_gamma   90.00
#
_symmetry.space_group_name_H-M   'P 1'
#
loop_
_entity.id
_entity.type
_entity.pdbx_description
1 polymer ?
#
loop_
_entity_poly.entity_id
_entity_poly.type
_entity_poly.pdbx_seq_one_letter_code
_entity_poly.pdbx_strand_id
1 'polypeptide(L)' 'MPGHFQSHYPSHSIQWHQPRYHDTTHLDYHAPSFKRHRNHFHYQPGHYDVHRTGHWH' A
#
# COMPACT_ATOMS: atom_id res chain seq x y z
N MET A 1 47.32 -34.95 -20.28
CA MET A 1 45.88 -34.89 -19.97
C MET A 1 45.69 -33.92 -18.81
N PRO A 2 45.07 -32.74 -18.97
CA PRO A 2 44.67 -31.97 -17.80
C PRO A 2 43.26 -32.40 -17.38
N GLY A 3 43.16 -32.90 -16.15
CA GLY A 3 41.90 -33.26 -15.50
C GLY A 3 41.07 -32.02 -15.18
N HIS A 4 39.79 -32.08 -15.52
CA HIS A 4 38.78 -31.10 -15.12
C HIS A 4 38.53 -31.21 -13.61
N PHE A 5 39.06 -30.27 -12.83
CA PHE A 5 38.60 -30.04 -11.47
C PHE A 5 37.39 -29.10 -11.52
N GLN A 6 36.18 -29.67 -11.46
CA GLN A 6 34.97 -28.88 -11.27
C GLN A 6 34.86 -28.43 -9.81
N SER A 7 35.39 -27.25 -9.53
CA SER A 7 35.11 -26.52 -8.29
C SER A 7 33.62 -26.14 -8.26
N HIS A 8 32.83 -26.88 -7.49
CA HIS A 8 31.47 -26.52 -7.15
C HIS A 8 31.50 -25.35 -6.17
N TYR A 9 31.36 -24.13 -6.68
CA TYR A 9 31.05 -22.97 -5.84
C TYR A 9 29.57 -23.00 -5.49
N PRO A 10 29.16 -23.07 -4.21
CA PRO A 10 27.77 -22.87 -3.85
C PRO A 10 27.47 -21.38 -4.03
N SER A 11 26.76 -21.03 -5.11
CA SER A 11 26.22 -19.69 -5.29
C SER A 11 25.08 -19.48 -4.30
N HIS A 12 25.39 -19.23 -3.03
CA HIS A 12 24.46 -18.60 -2.12
C HIS A 12 24.37 -17.14 -2.51
N SER A 13 23.43 -16.82 -3.41
CA SER A 13 23.00 -15.45 -3.65
C SER A 13 22.45 -14.88 -2.35
N ILE A 14 23.24 -14.07 -1.64
CA ILE A 14 22.77 -13.27 -0.51
C ILE A 14 21.79 -12.24 -1.08
N GLN A 15 20.49 -12.55 -1.00
CA GLN A 15 19.43 -11.67 -1.46
C GLN A 15 19.17 -10.62 -0.37
N TRP A 16 19.89 -9.51 -0.42
CA TRP A 16 19.62 -8.33 0.40
C TRP A 16 18.24 -7.79 0.04
N HIS A 17 17.25 -8.02 0.90
CA HIS A 17 15.92 -7.44 0.76
C HIS A 17 16.04 -5.97 1.16
N GLN A 18 16.01 -5.08 0.16
CA GLN A 18 15.97 -3.64 0.42
C GLN A 18 14.59 -3.29 0.96
N PRO A 19 14.49 -2.50 2.03
CA PRO A 19 13.21 -2.11 2.58
C PRO A 19 12.43 -1.28 1.56
N ARG A 20 11.16 -1.62 1.36
CA ARG A 20 10.28 -0.95 0.37
C ARG A 20 9.10 -0.32 1.10
N TYR A 21 8.87 0.97 0.87
CA TYR A 21 7.65 1.61 1.35
C TYR A 21 6.47 1.15 0.50
N HIS A 22 5.44 0.65 1.16
CA HIS A 22 4.17 0.26 0.57
C HIS A 22 3.11 1.29 0.95
N ASP A 23 2.78 2.15 -0.02
CA ASP A 23 1.69 3.12 0.07
C ASP A 23 0.35 2.40 -0.15
N THR A 24 -0.58 2.61 0.78
CA THR A 24 -1.95 2.06 0.77
C THR A 24 -3.01 3.16 0.80
N THR A 25 -2.67 4.34 0.28
CA THR A 25 -3.59 5.47 0.14
C THR A 25 -4.81 5.06 -0.68
N HIS A 26 -6.00 5.38 -0.19
CA HIS A 26 -7.26 5.06 -0.86
C HIS A 26 -8.29 6.17 -0.72
N LEU A 27 -9.36 6.05 -1.51
CA LEU A 27 -10.50 6.94 -1.51
C LEU A 27 -11.72 6.22 -0.95
N ASP A 28 -12.39 6.83 0.02
CA ASP A 28 -13.64 6.33 0.57
C ASP A 28 -14.80 7.22 0.12
N TYR A 29 -15.77 6.63 -0.57
CA TYR A 29 -16.95 7.36 -1.01
C TYR A 29 -18.02 7.40 0.08
N HIS A 30 -18.54 8.60 0.35
CA HIS A 30 -19.69 8.84 1.20
C HIS A 30 -20.89 9.28 0.36
N ALA A 31 -21.98 8.54 0.46
CA ALA A 31 -23.22 8.87 -0.21
C ALA A 31 -23.82 10.18 0.33
N PRO A 32 -24.63 10.90 -0.49
CA PRO A 32 -25.34 12.08 -0.03
C PRO A 32 -26.27 11.76 1.15
N SER A 33 -26.42 12.71 2.07
CA SER A 33 -27.29 12.54 3.23
C SER A 33 -27.96 13.84 3.65
N PHE A 34 -29.07 13.74 4.37
CA PHE A 34 -29.69 14.87 5.06
C PHE A 34 -29.39 14.76 6.55
N LYS A 35 -28.73 15.78 7.12
CA LYS A 35 -28.52 15.88 8.58
C LYS A 35 -29.46 16.92 9.18
N ARG A 36 -30.08 16.60 10.31
CA ARG A 36 -30.91 17.56 11.05
C ARG A 36 -30.03 18.63 11.70
N HIS A 37 -30.35 19.89 11.47
CA HIS A 37 -29.72 21.03 12.11
C HIS A 37 -30.79 21.94 12.71
N ARG A 38 -31.00 21.82 14.03
CA ARG A 38 -32.10 22.50 14.75
C ARG A 38 -33.47 22.17 14.13
N ASN A 39 -34.15 23.16 13.56
CA ASN A 39 -35.51 23.02 13.04
C ASN A 39 -35.58 22.67 11.54
N HIS A 40 -34.44 22.49 10.86
CA HIS A 40 -34.40 22.13 9.45
C HIS A 40 -33.37 21.05 9.15
N PHE A 41 -33.39 20.52 7.93
CA PHE A 41 -32.41 19.56 7.45
C PHE A 41 -31.41 20.24 6.51
N HIS A 42 -30.13 19.96 6.70
CA HIS A 42 -29.06 20.31 5.78
C HIS A 42 -28.79 19.14 4.85
N TYR A 43 -28.81 19.42 3.54
CA TYR A 43 -28.31 18.50 2.55
C TYR A 43 -26.78 18.48 2.57
N GLN A 44 -26.19 17.29 2.63
CA GLN A 44 -24.77 17.05 2.47
C GLN A 44 -24.57 16.28 1.16
N PRO A 45 -23.93 16.90 0.15
CA PRO A 45 -23.57 16.20 -1.07
C PRO A 45 -22.63 15.01 -0.78
N GLY A 46 -22.69 14.01 -1.65
CA GLY A 46 -21.73 12.91 -1.61
C GLY A 46 -20.31 13.41 -1.90
N HIS A 47 -19.32 12.80 -1.26
CA HIS A 47 -17.93 13.20 -1.38
C HIS A 47 -17.01 11.99 -1.21
N TYR A 48 -15.78 12.14 -1.69
CA TYR A 48 -14.69 11.19 -1.42
C TYR A 48 -13.80 11.77 -0.33
N ASP A 49 -13.48 10.95 0.65
CA ASP A 49 -12.43 11.23 1.62
C ASP A 49 -11.14 10.53 1.19
N VAL A 50 -10.00 11.21 1.36
CA VAL A 50 -8.69 10.67 1.02
C VAL A 50 -8.04 10.15 2.29
N HIS A 51 -7.84 8.84 2.35
CA HIS A 51 -7.15 8.19 3.47
C HIS A 51 -5.72 7.85 3.07
N ARG A 52 -4.77 8.67 3.52
CA ARG A 52 -3.34 8.49 3.22
C ARG A 52 -2.68 7.63 4.29
N THR A 53 -2.30 6.40 3.93
CA THR A 53 -1.68 5.43 4.84
C THR A 53 -0.65 4.58 4.09
N GLY A 54 0.28 3.96 4.81
CA GLY A 54 1.27 3.05 4.25
C GLY A 54 2.25 2.53 5.30
N HIS A 55 3.11 1.58 4.92
CA HIS A 55 4.08 0.94 5.83
C HIS A 55 5.33 0.44 5.09
N TRP A 56 6.45 0.31 5.79
CA TRP A 56 7.68 -0.29 5.25
C TRP A 56 7.61 -1.82 5.30
N HIS A 57 8.13 -2.50 4.26
CA HIS A 57 8.38 -3.94 4.17
C HIS A 57 9.86 -4.25 4.33
#